data_AF-A0A7S1TXA0-F1
#
_entry.id   AF-A0A7S1TXA0-F1
#
_cell.length_a   1.000
_cell.length_b   1.000
_cell.length_c   1.000
_cell.angle_alpha   90.00
_cell.angle_beta   90.00
_cell.angle_gamma   90.00
#
_symmetry.space_group_name_H-M   'P 1'
#
loop_
_entity.id
_entity.type
_entity.pdbx_description
1 polymer ?
#
loop_
_entity_poly.entity_id
_entity_poly.type
_entity_poly.pdbx_seq_one_letter_code
_entity_poly.pdbx_strand_id
1 'polypeptide(L)'
;GMWPSAADAVLRRAVERGLRLICLNPDVVSVQPDGKLKYQAGAVAKRYEELGGRVTFFGKPNVDIFEEALLSMRLPKHRVAHVGDSLHHDIQGAANTGIDSVFIASGIHGNALNVDLSSTNENLKETALADLFAHEGLTPTNVSLHFRWS
;
A
#
# COMPACT_ATOMS: atom_id res chain seq x y z
N GLY A 1 9.39 18.78 13.47
CA GLY A 1 9.07 17.34 13.51
C GLY A 1 7.90 17.06 12.58
N MET A 2 7.81 15.83 12.06
CA MET A 2 6.83 15.37 11.06
C MET A 2 5.35 15.53 11.47
N TRP A 3 5.07 15.70 12.76
CA TRP A 3 3.72 15.78 13.32
C TRP A 3 3.44 17.17 13.88
N PRO A 4 2.30 17.80 13.53
CA PRO A 4 1.83 18.98 14.24
C PRO A 4 1.71 18.67 15.74
N SER A 5 2.21 19.57 16.60
CA SER A 5 2.22 19.39 18.06
C SER A 5 0.82 19.09 18.62
N ALA A 6 -0.22 19.69 18.04
CA ALA A 6 -1.61 19.46 18.41
C ALA A 6 -2.06 18.00 18.13
N ALA A 7 -1.63 17.40 17.02
CA ALA A 7 -1.98 16.01 16.68
C ALA A 7 -1.29 15.03 17.64
N ASP A 8 0.01 15.22 17.92
CA ASP A 8 0.77 14.37 18.85
C ASP A 8 0.18 14.44 20.27
N ALA A 9 -0.27 15.61 20.71
CA ALA A 9 -0.95 15.79 22.00
C ALA A 9 -2.29 15.04 22.09
N VAL A 10 -3.06 14.97 20.99
CA VAL A 10 -4.28 14.16 20.94
C VAL A 10 -3.95 12.67 21.06
N LEU A 11 -2.96 12.18 20.32
CA LEU A 11 -2.54 10.78 20.36
C LEU A 11 -2.05 10.38 21.75
N ARG A 12 -1.18 11.19 22.39
CA ARG A 12 -0.69 10.92 23.74
C ARG A 12 -1.81 10.80 24.76
N ARG A 13 -2.80 11.72 24.74
CA ARG A 13 -3.96 11.64 25.63
C ARG A 13 -4.79 10.38 25.41
N ALA A 14 -4.90 9.89 24.17
CA ALA A 14 -5.58 8.63 23.89
C ALA A 14 -4.78 7.42 24.43
N VAL A 15 -3.45 7.44 24.32
CA VAL A 15 -2.56 6.42 24.93
C VAL A 15 -2.70 6.41 26.45
N GLU A 16 -2.64 7.57 27.11
CA GLU A 16 -2.79 7.73 28.56
C GLU A 16 -4.12 7.16 29.07
N ARG A 17 -5.17 7.24 28.25
CA ARG A 17 -6.50 6.67 28.54
C ARG A 17 -6.61 5.18 28.19
N GLY A 18 -5.54 4.55 27.71
CA GLY A 18 -5.51 3.13 27.36
C GLY A 18 -6.37 2.76 26.14
N LEU A 19 -6.74 3.75 25.31
CA LEU A 19 -7.63 3.54 24.17
C LEU A 19 -6.95 2.68 23.09
N ARG A 20 -7.76 1.86 22.42
CA ARG A 20 -7.34 1.12 21.24
C ARG A 20 -7.66 1.92 19.99
N LEU A 21 -6.70 2.05 19.08
CA LEU A 21 -6.90 2.67 17.78
C LEU A 21 -7.21 1.57 16.75
N ILE A 22 -8.30 1.75 16.00
CA ILE A 22 -8.67 0.87 14.89
C ILE A 22 -8.22 1.55 13.60
N CYS A 23 -7.29 0.93 12.88
CA CYS A 23 -6.75 1.45 11.64
C CYS A 23 -7.33 0.66 10.46
N LEU A 24 -8.27 1.26 9.73
CA LEU A 24 -8.97 0.62 8.60
C LEU A 24 -8.23 0.77 7.26
N ASN A 25 -7.17 1.58 7.23
CA ASN A 25 -6.28 1.71 6.09
C ASN A 25 -4.83 1.77 6.62
N PRO A 26 -4.06 0.67 6.50
CA PRO A 26 -2.72 0.56 7.05
C PRO A 26 -1.67 1.27 6.19
N ASP A 27 -2.03 1.75 5.00
CA ASP A 27 -1.12 2.46 4.10
C ASP A 27 -0.55 3.69 4.83
N VAL A 28 0.77 3.85 4.77
CA VAL A 28 1.48 4.96 5.42
C VAL A 28 1.52 6.19 4.52
N VAL A 29 1.73 5.99 3.22
CA VAL A 29 1.82 7.03 2.21
C VAL A 29 1.12 6.58 0.92
N SER A 30 0.69 7.56 0.13
CA SER A 30 0.17 7.36 -1.23
C SER A 30 0.77 8.41 -2.17
N VAL A 31 0.99 8.05 -3.43
CA VAL A 31 1.40 9.00 -4.48
C VAL A 31 0.18 9.80 -4.96
N GLN A 32 0.29 11.12 -4.96
CA GLN A 32 -0.75 12.02 -5.50
C GLN A 32 -0.56 12.25 -7.01
N PRO A 33 -1.58 12.74 -7.73
CA PRO A 33 -1.46 13.03 -9.17
C PRO A 33 -0.32 13.99 -9.55
N ASP A 34 0.13 14.85 -8.63
CA ASP A 34 1.27 15.76 -8.81
C ASP A 34 2.62 15.11 -8.46
N GLY A 35 2.65 13.80 -8.22
CA GLY A 35 3.83 13.02 -7.85
C GLY A 35 4.24 13.15 -6.38
N LYS A 36 3.56 13.99 -5.57
CA LYS A 36 3.93 14.13 -4.16
C LYS A 36 3.41 12.98 -3.31
N LEU A 37 4.16 12.64 -2.26
CA LEU A 37 3.70 11.70 -1.24
C LEU A 37 2.76 12.40 -0.26
N LYS A 38 1.63 11.75 0.02
CA LYS A 38 0.67 12.16 1.05
C LYS A 38 0.57 11.09 2.11
N TYR A 39 0.73 11.47 3.37
CA TYR A 39 0.53 10.59 4.51
C TYR A 39 -0.93 10.17 4.64
N GLN A 40 -1.12 8.90 5.01
CA GLN A 40 -2.42 8.25 5.15
C GLN A 40 -2.65 7.79 6.59
N ALA A 41 -3.78 7.13 6.85
CA ALA A 41 -4.17 6.71 8.20
C ALA A 41 -3.13 5.79 8.88
N GLY A 42 -2.41 4.97 8.11
CA GLY A 42 -1.32 4.13 8.61
C GLY A 42 -0.19 4.92 9.27
N ALA A 43 0.09 6.16 8.82
CA ALA A 43 1.07 7.02 9.46
C ALA A 43 0.64 7.40 10.88
N VAL A 44 -0.65 7.70 11.08
CA VAL A 44 -1.22 8.03 12.40
C VAL A 44 -1.17 6.80 13.31
N ALA A 45 -1.53 5.64 12.78
CA ALA A 45 -1.49 4.38 13.51
C ALA A 45 -0.06 4.03 13.96
N LYS A 46 0.92 4.10 13.06
CA LYS A 46 2.33 3.88 13.39
C LYS A 46 2.81 4.85 14.48
N ARG A 47 2.43 6.13 14.37
CA ARG A 47 2.76 7.12 15.40
C ARG A 47 2.12 6.80 16.75
N TYR A 48 0.89 6.28 16.75
CA TYR A 48 0.21 5.87 17.97
C TYR A 48 0.92 4.68 18.65
N GLU A 49 1.41 3.71 17.88
CA GLU A 49 2.23 2.60 18.39
C GLU A 49 3.57 3.07 18.96
N GLU A 50 4.27 3.99 18.28
CA GLU A 50 5.52 4.61 18.75
C GLU A 50 5.34 5.31 20.12
N LEU A 51 4.13 5.80 20.40
CA LEU A 51 3.77 6.42 21.67
C LEU A 51 3.37 5.41 22.76
N GLY A 52 3.38 4.10 22.46
CA GLY A 52 2.98 3.01 23.37
C GLY A 52 1.49 2.65 23.29
N GLY A 53 0.76 3.21 22.33
CA GLY A 53 -0.63 2.88 22.06
C GLY A 53 -0.82 1.50 21.44
N ARG A 54 -2.01 0.93 21.59
CA ARG A 54 -2.39 -0.35 20.98
C ARG A 54 -3.20 -0.11 19.72
N VAL A 55 -2.78 -0.69 18.59
CA VAL A 55 -3.48 -0.60 17.31
C VAL A 55 -4.02 -1.98 16.92
N THR A 56 -5.19 -1.99 16.27
CA THR A 56 -5.66 -3.12 15.46
C THR A 56 -5.77 -2.66 14.03
N PHE A 57 -5.03 -3.32 13.14
CA PHE A 57 -5.00 -3.02 11.71
C PHE A 57 -5.99 -3.90 10.94
N PHE A 58 -6.71 -3.29 10.02
CA PHE A 58 -7.54 -3.95 9.02
C PHE A 58 -7.12 -3.45 7.64
N GLY A 59 -7.32 -4.29 6.63
CA GLY A 59 -6.94 -4.00 5.25
C GLY A 59 -5.75 -4.83 4.78
N LYS A 60 -5.15 -4.40 3.68
CA LYS A 60 -4.06 -5.11 3.00
C LYS A 60 -2.82 -5.19 3.90
N PRO A 61 -2.04 -6.29 3.90
CA PRO A 61 -2.16 -7.48 3.05
C PRO A 61 -2.99 -8.63 3.65
N ASN A 62 -3.84 -8.36 4.66
CA ASN A 62 -4.65 -9.41 5.28
C ASN A 62 -5.66 -9.97 4.27
N VAL A 63 -5.83 -11.29 4.27
CA VAL A 63 -6.68 -12.00 3.29
C VAL A 63 -8.15 -11.59 3.39
N ASP A 64 -8.62 -11.22 4.58
CA ASP A 64 -10.02 -10.86 4.84
C ASP A 64 -10.58 -9.80 3.88
N ILE A 65 -9.82 -8.74 3.57
CA ILE A 65 -10.31 -7.68 2.66
C ILE A 65 -10.43 -8.16 1.21
N PHE A 66 -9.55 -9.08 0.79
CA PHE A 66 -9.57 -9.63 -0.56
C PHE A 66 -10.68 -10.68 -0.70
N GLU A 67 -10.91 -11.50 0.33
CA GLU A 67 -12.02 -12.46 0.32
C GLU A 67 -13.37 -11.77 0.31
N GLU A 68 -13.55 -10.70 1.08
CA GLU A 68 -14.78 -9.89 1.04
C GLU A 68 -14.99 -9.24 -0.35
N ALA A 69 -13.94 -8.77 -1.00
CA ALA A 69 -14.01 -8.25 -2.36
C ALA A 69 -14.41 -9.35 -3.37
N LEU A 70 -13.81 -10.55 -3.26
CA LEU A 70 -14.14 -11.70 -4.10
C LEU A 70 -15.60 -12.15 -3.94
N LEU A 71 -16.08 -12.24 -2.69
CA LEU A 71 -17.47 -12.56 -2.37
C LEU A 71 -18.43 -11.56 -3.00
N SER A 72 -18.10 -10.27 -2.93
CA SER A 72 -18.88 -9.18 -3.52
C SER A 72 -18.94 -9.27 -5.04
N MET A 73 -17.82 -9.62 -5.69
CA MET A 73 -17.74 -9.79 -7.15
C MET A 73 -18.45 -11.06 -7.65
N ARG A 74 -18.60 -12.09 -6.82
CA ARG A 74 -19.14 -13.40 -7.19
C ARG A 74 -18.39 -14.03 -8.37
N LEU A 75 -17.08 -13.83 -8.41
CA LEU A 75 -16.19 -14.38 -9.44
C LEU A 75 -15.24 -15.42 -8.82
N PRO A 76 -14.86 -16.47 -9.57
CA PRO A 76 -13.82 -17.37 -9.12
C PRO A 76 -12.45 -16.67 -9.14
N LYS A 77 -11.56 -17.04 -8.20
CA LYS A 77 -10.23 -16.42 -8.01
C LYS A 77 -9.41 -16.28 -9.31
N HIS A 78 -9.40 -17.30 -10.16
CA HIS A 78 -8.66 -17.31 -11.44
C HIS A 78 -9.18 -16.31 -12.50
N ARG A 79 -10.28 -15.60 -12.23
CA ARG A 79 -10.82 -14.53 -13.10
C ARG A 79 -10.61 -13.14 -12.53
N VAL A 80 -9.89 -13.02 -11.42
CA VAL A 80 -9.71 -11.78 -10.68
C VAL A 80 -8.22 -11.49 -10.57
N ALA A 81 -7.84 -10.26 -10.90
CA ALA A 81 -6.52 -9.73 -10.64
C ALA A 81 -6.65 -8.48 -9.75
N HIS A 82 -5.80 -8.37 -8.74
CA HIS A 82 -5.67 -7.16 -7.94
C HIS A 82 -4.68 -6.20 -8.59
N VAL A 83 -5.04 -4.93 -8.71
CA VAL A 83 -4.18 -3.90 -9.32
C VAL A 83 -3.74 -2.94 -8.23
N GLY A 84 -2.43 -2.72 -8.09
CA GLY A 84 -1.89 -1.83 -7.07
C GLY A 84 -0.40 -1.57 -7.24
N ASP A 85 0.11 -0.62 -6.45
CA ASP A 85 1.47 -0.11 -6.57
C ASP A 85 2.36 -0.46 -5.37
N SER A 86 1.82 -1.11 -4.34
CA SER A 86 2.58 -1.50 -3.16
C SER A 86 2.88 -2.99 -3.13
N LEU A 87 4.17 -3.35 -3.08
CA LEU A 87 4.57 -4.76 -2.97
C LEU A 87 4.02 -5.41 -1.69
N HIS A 88 4.23 -4.77 -0.52
CA HIS A 88 3.82 -5.36 0.76
C HIS A 88 2.33 -5.29 1.08
N HIS A 89 1.56 -4.41 0.43
CA HIS A 89 0.12 -4.34 0.66
C HIS A 89 -0.64 -5.05 -0.48
N ASP A 90 -0.42 -4.63 -1.72
CA ASP A 90 -1.19 -5.11 -2.88
C ASP A 90 -0.71 -6.47 -3.34
N ILE A 91 0.59 -6.60 -3.65
CA ILE A 91 1.13 -7.83 -4.25
C ILE A 91 1.17 -8.97 -3.22
N GLN A 92 1.63 -8.70 -2.00
CA GLN A 92 1.57 -9.65 -0.90
C GLN A 92 0.13 -10.09 -0.60
N GLY A 93 -0.83 -9.16 -0.59
CA GLY A 93 -2.22 -9.48 -0.29
C GLY A 93 -2.88 -10.34 -1.38
N ALA A 94 -2.59 -10.05 -2.65
CA ALA A 94 -3.01 -10.87 -3.78
C ALA A 94 -2.40 -12.28 -3.69
N ALA A 95 -1.10 -12.38 -3.41
CA ALA A 95 -0.39 -13.65 -3.24
C ALA A 95 -0.96 -14.47 -2.07
N ASN A 96 -1.18 -13.84 -0.91
CA ASN A 96 -1.79 -14.49 0.27
C ASN A 96 -3.19 -15.05 -0.03
N THR A 97 -3.93 -14.38 -0.91
CA THR A 97 -5.29 -14.77 -1.29
C THR A 97 -5.31 -15.79 -2.44
N GLY A 98 -4.22 -15.93 -3.19
CA GLY A 98 -4.14 -16.80 -4.37
C GLY A 98 -4.90 -16.24 -5.58
N ILE A 99 -4.82 -14.92 -5.80
CA ILE A 99 -5.31 -14.23 -7.01
C ILE A 99 -4.15 -13.60 -7.76
N ASP A 100 -4.34 -13.32 -9.05
CA ASP A 100 -3.32 -12.64 -9.84
C ASP A 100 -3.13 -11.19 -9.38
N SER A 101 -1.96 -10.62 -9.65
CA SER A 101 -1.65 -9.23 -9.31
C SER A 101 -1.03 -8.48 -10.47
N VAL A 102 -1.45 -7.24 -10.68
CA VAL A 102 -0.83 -6.29 -11.60
C VAL A 102 -0.15 -5.18 -10.78
N PHE A 103 1.19 -5.18 -10.79
CA PHE A 103 1.99 -4.15 -10.14
C PHE A 103 2.09 -2.89 -11.01
N ILE A 104 1.80 -1.72 -10.44
CA ILE A 104 1.91 -0.42 -11.11
C ILE A 104 3.23 0.26 -10.74
N ALA A 105 4.18 0.27 -11.68
CA ALA A 105 5.55 0.72 -11.42
C ALA A 105 5.69 2.24 -11.18
N SER A 106 4.77 3.05 -11.69
CA SER A 106 4.79 4.51 -11.49
C SER A 106 4.21 5.00 -10.15
N GLY A 107 3.78 4.07 -9.27
CA GLY A 107 3.25 4.41 -7.94
C GLY A 107 4.33 4.57 -6.87
N ILE A 108 4.13 4.06 -5.65
CA ILE A 108 5.00 4.36 -4.49
C ILE A 108 6.48 4.00 -4.69
N HIS A 109 6.81 3.05 -5.57
CA HIS A 109 8.19 2.67 -5.90
C HIS A 109 8.76 3.44 -7.12
N GLY A 110 8.02 4.37 -7.72
CA GLY A 110 8.42 5.08 -8.94
C GLY A 110 9.78 5.75 -8.84
N ASN A 111 10.08 6.40 -7.71
CA ASN A 111 11.41 7.00 -7.47
C ASN A 111 12.54 5.96 -7.49
N ALA A 112 12.34 4.78 -6.91
CA ALA A 112 13.35 3.72 -6.92
C ALA A 112 13.55 3.15 -8.34
N LEU A 113 12.49 3.16 -9.14
CA LEU A 113 12.47 2.68 -10.52
C LEU A 113 12.83 3.75 -11.55
N ASN A 114 13.06 5.00 -11.13
CA ASN A 114 13.24 6.18 -11.99
C ASN A 114 12.07 6.37 -12.99
N VAL A 115 10.85 6.15 -12.51
CA VAL A 115 9.60 6.33 -13.25
C VAL A 115 8.72 7.33 -12.49
N ASP A 116 8.10 8.26 -13.21
CA ASP A 116 7.08 9.16 -12.66
C ASP A 116 5.73 9.02 -13.39
N LEU A 117 4.64 9.54 -12.82
CA LEU A 117 3.29 9.46 -13.37
C LEU A 117 3.10 10.18 -14.73
N SER A 118 3.92 11.21 -14.99
CA SER A 118 3.91 11.99 -16.23
C SER A 118 4.80 11.38 -17.32
N SER A 119 5.68 10.46 -16.94
CA SER A 119 6.66 9.87 -17.84
C SER A 119 5.95 9.06 -18.92
N THR A 120 6.13 9.50 -20.16
CA THR A 120 5.90 8.69 -21.37
C THR A 120 7.08 7.78 -21.63
N ASN A 121 8.11 7.85 -20.79
CA ASN A 121 9.38 7.16 -20.98
C ASN A 121 9.22 5.71 -20.54
N GLU A 122 9.07 4.82 -21.51
CA GLU A 122 8.95 3.36 -21.33
C GLU A 122 10.25 2.69 -20.83
N ASN A 123 11.28 3.45 -20.44
CA ASN A 123 12.57 2.95 -19.96
C ASN A 123 12.50 2.36 -18.53
N LEU A 124 11.42 1.66 -18.20
CA LEU A 124 11.36 0.78 -17.04
C LEU A 124 12.33 -0.37 -17.29
N LYS A 125 13.48 -0.33 -16.61
CA LYS A 125 14.52 -1.35 -16.78
C LYS A 125 14.07 -2.64 -16.10
N GLU A 126 14.06 -3.73 -16.86
CA GLU A 126 13.78 -5.08 -16.32
C GLU A 126 14.70 -5.42 -15.14
N THR A 127 15.97 -5.00 -15.18
CA THR A 127 16.91 -5.21 -14.08
C THR A 127 16.50 -4.47 -12.81
N ALA A 128 15.97 -3.25 -12.91
CA ALA A 128 15.53 -2.48 -11.75
C ALA A 128 14.29 -3.11 -11.09
N LEU A 129 13.36 -3.65 -11.92
CA LEU A 129 12.23 -4.44 -11.41
C LEU A 129 12.70 -5.72 -10.74
N ALA A 130 13.61 -6.47 -11.39
CA ALA A 130 14.14 -7.71 -10.84
C ALA A 130 14.86 -7.49 -9.51
N ASP A 131 15.68 -6.44 -9.41
CA ASP A 131 16.37 -6.06 -8.18
C ASP A 131 15.37 -5.69 -7.06
N LEU A 132 14.33 -4.89 -7.39
CA LEU A 132 13.28 -4.54 -6.45
C LEU A 132 12.53 -5.78 -5.93
N PHE A 133 12.08 -6.65 -6.84
CA PHE A 133 11.32 -7.85 -6.48
C PHE A 133 12.17 -8.84 -5.69
N ALA A 134 13.45 -8.99 -6.04
CA ALA A 134 14.39 -9.81 -5.30
C ALA A 134 14.68 -9.24 -3.90
N HIS A 135 14.82 -7.92 -3.79
CA HIS A 135 15.03 -7.24 -2.50
C HIS A 135 13.84 -7.42 -1.57
N GLU A 136 12.62 -7.25 -2.08
CA GLU A 136 11.39 -7.34 -1.29
C GLU A 136 10.90 -8.79 -1.09
N GLY A 137 11.46 -9.75 -1.83
CA GLY A 137 11.04 -11.15 -1.80
C GLY A 137 9.63 -11.38 -2.33
N LEU A 138 9.13 -10.49 -3.19
CA LEU A 138 7.77 -10.50 -3.73
C LEU A 138 7.78 -10.31 -5.24
N THR A 139 7.03 -11.14 -5.95
CA THR A 139 6.94 -11.09 -7.42
C THR A 139 5.48 -11.03 -7.85
N PRO A 140 5.07 -9.98 -8.59
CA PRO A 140 3.71 -9.89 -9.11
C PRO A 140 3.51 -10.83 -10.32
N THR A 141 2.26 -11.22 -10.60
CA THR A 141 1.91 -11.94 -11.85
C THR A 141 2.25 -11.11 -13.10
N ASN A 142 1.92 -9.82 -13.07
CA ASN A 142 2.10 -8.89 -14.18
C ASN A 142 2.59 -7.53 -13.67
N VAL A 143 3.23 -6.78 -14.57
CA VAL A 143 3.65 -5.40 -14.32
C VAL A 143 3.04 -4.50 -15.40
N SER A 144 2.55 -3.35 -14.99
CA SER A 144 2.22 -2.24 -15.89
C SER A 144 2.96 -0.99 -15.44
N LEU A 145 3.37 -0.15 -16.39
CA LEU A 145 3.97 1.13 -16.08
C LEU A 145 2.93 2.06 -15.42
N HIS A 146 1.75 2.14 -16.03
CA HIS A 146 0.65 3.03 -15.63
C HIS A 146 -0.68 2.26 -15.64
N PHE A 147 -1.64 2.69 -14.83
CA PHE A 147 -3.03 2.26 -14.94
C PHE A 147 -3.89 3.43 -15.43
N ARG A 148 -4.52 3.31 -16.59
CA ARG A 148 -5.39 4.34 -17.18
C ARG A 148 -6.71 3.71 -17.60
N TRP A 149 -7.82 4.34 -17.21
CA TRP A 149 -9.16 3.97 -17.64
C TRP A 149 -9.71 5.09 -18.53
N SER A 150 -10.12 4.76 -19.75
CA SER A 150 -10.64 5.70 -20.76
C SER A 150 -12.10 5.44 -21.05
#